data_AF-A0A7Y0NK74-F1
#
_entry.id   AF-A0A7Y0NK74-F1
#
_cell.length_a   1.000
_cell.length_b   1.000
_cell.length_c   1.000
_cell.angle_alpha   90.00
_cell.angle_beta   90.00
_cell.angle_gamma   90.00
#
_symmetry.space_group_name_H-M   'P 1'
#
loop_
_entity.id
_entity.type
_entity.pdbx_description
1 polymer ?
#
loop_
_entity_poly.entity_id
_entity_poly.type
_entity_poly.pdbx_seq_one_letter_code
_entity_poly.pdbx_strand_id
1 'polypeptide(L)'
;MKWMAILLLITPAIALAETELEFHLCSSYVQESAVGEQTDRGWPVFIKLTELGATSFEKFTETNRSKMSRIVAGGREFLRATIWAPAFSGKLRGTFSSREAATAWERTLADKLPAVPCGARD
;
A
#
# COMPACT_ATOMS: atom_id res chain seq x y z
N MET A 1 -1.53 -27.39 58.08
CA MET A 1 -1.09 -26.74 56.84
C MET A 1 -2.32 -26.25 56.10
N LYS A 2 -2.50 -24.93 55.93
CA LYS A 2 -3.69 -24.33 55.30
C LYS A 2 -3.22 -23.52 54.09
N TRP A 3 -3.58 -23.99 52.89
CA TRP A 3 -3.08 -23.55 51.59
C TRP A 3 -3.81 -22.26 51.18
N MET A 4 -3.07 -21.20 50.86
CA MET A 4 -3.62 -19.96 50.30
C MET A 4 -3.72 -20.10 48.78
N ALA A 5 -4.94 -19.99 48.24
CA ALA A 5 -5.17 -19.94 46.80
C ALA A 5 -4.96 -18.50 46.31
N ILE A 6 -3.92 -18.28 45.51
CA ILE A 6 -3.66 -17.00 44.84
C ILE A 6 -4.38 -17.03 43.49
N LEU A 7 -5.43 -16.22 43.35
CA LEU A 7 -6.08 -15.95 42.07
C LEU A 7 -5.21 -15.01 41.24
N LEU A 8 -4.51 -15.58 40.25
CA LEU A 8 -3.79 -14.85 39.21
C LEU A 8 -4.82 -14.20 38.26
N LEU A 9 -5.02 -12.89 38.42
CA LEU A 9 -5.74 -12.05 37.46
C LEU A 9 -4.89 -11.91 36.20
N ILE A 10 -5.17 -12.75 35.22
CA ILE A 10 -4.61 -12.65 33.87
C ILE A 10 -5.41 -11.56 33.13
N THR A 11 -4.89 -10.34 33.10
CA THR A 11 -5.45 -9.30 32.23
C THR A 11 -5.09 -9.66 30.79
N PRO A 12 -6.06 -9.84 29.87
CA PRO A 12 -5.74 -10.00 28.46
C PRO A 12 -5.16 -8.67 27.99
N ALA A 13 -3.88 -8.67 27.64
CA ALA A 13 -3.29 -7.58 26.89
C ALA A 13 -3.98 -7.57 25.52
N ILE A 14 -4.97 -6.69 25.35
CA ILE A 14 -5.55 -6.39 24.05
C ILE A 14 -4.45 -5.65 23.29
N ALA A 15 -3.64 -6.38 22.54
CA ALA A 15 -2.81 -5.79 21.50
C ALA A 15 -3.77 -5.23 20.46
N LEU A 16 -4.03 -3.93 20.51
CA LEU A 16 -4.52 -3.19 19.36
C LEU A 16 -3.45 -3.35 18.28
N ALA A 17 -3.64 -4.34 17.39
CA ALA A 17 -2.90 -4.37 16.15
C ALA A 17 -3.18 -3.02 15.48
N GLU A 18 -2.14 -2.19 15.34
CA GLU A 18 -2.24 -0.97 14.54
C GLU A 18 -2.83 -1.39 13.19
N THR A 19 -4.02 -0.87 12.86
CA THR A 19 -4.65 -1.16 11.58
C THR A 19 -3.69 -0.68 10.49
N GLU A 20 -3.19 -1.62 9.70
CA GLU A 20 -2.26 -1.30 8.63
C GLU A 20 -3.00 -0.49 7.59
N LEU A 21 -2.62 0.78 7.42
CA LEU A 21 -3.27 1.69 6.49
C LEU A 21 -3.06 1.21 5.06
N GLU A 22 -4.16 0.98 4.34
CA GLU A 22 -4.12 0.53 2.96
C GLU A 22 -4.74 1.55 2.01
N PHE A 23 -4.11 1.71 0.86
CA PHE A 23 -4.67 2.41 -0.29
C PHE A 23 -4.74 1.45 -1.48
N HIS A 24 -5.96 1.20 -1.96
CA HIS A 24 -6.23 0.24 -3.02
C HIS A 24 -6.26 0.93 -4.38
N LEU A 25 -5.40 0.47 -5.29
CA LEU A 25 -5.44 0.82 -6.70
C LEU A 25 -6.49 -0.05 -7.40
N CYS A 26 -7.40 0.62 -8.09
CA CYS A 26 -8.40 0.02 -8.95
C CYS A 26 -8.24 0.54 -10.38
N SER A 27 -8.97 -0.07 -11.33
CA SER A 27 -8.85 0.26 -12.75
C SER A 27 -9.12 1.74 -13.08
N SER A 28 -10.00 2.43 -12.35
CA SER A 28 -10.29 3.85 -12.58
C SER A 28 -9.21 4.81 -12.05
N TYR A 29 -8.29 4.32 -11.22
CA TYR A 29 -7.25 5.15 -10.59
C TYR A 29 -5.93 5.13 -11.37
N VAL A 30 -5.69 4.09 -12.19
CA VAL A 30 -4.47 3.96 -12.98
C VAL A 30 -4.72 4.51 -14.39
N GLN A 31 -3.95 5.52 -14.78
CA GLN A 31 -3.97 6.06 -16.14
C GLN A 31 -2.98 5.32 -17.04
N GLU A 32 -1.78 5.08 -16.53
CA GLU A 32 -0.69 4.45 -17.29
C GLU A 32 0.27 3.77 -16.32
N SER A 33 0.91 2.69 -16.77
CA SER A 33 2.00 2.05 -16.05
C SER A 33 3.10 1.61 -17.00
N ALA A 34 4.35 1.64 -16.54
CA ALA A 34 5.48 1.21 -17.35
C ALA A 34 6.60 0.60 -16.49
N VAL A 35 7.27 -0.41 -17.02
CA VAL A 35 8.55 -0.90 -16.49
C VAL A 35 9.67 0.02 -16.98
N GLY A 36 10.50 0.51 -16.06
CA GLY A 36 11.69 1.29 -16.43
C GLY A 36 12.93 0.43 -16.60
N GLU A 37 14.04 1.10 -16.90
CA GLU A 37 15.36 0.48 -16.98
C GLU A 37 15.84 -0.03 -15.61
N GLN A 38 16.71 -1.05 -15.62
CA GLN A 38 17.32 -1.57 -14.41
C GLN A 38 18.15 -0.49 -13.71
N THR A 39 17.95 -0.36 -12.41
CA THR A 39 18.73 0.50 -11.51
C THR A 39 19.59 -0.36 -10.58
N ASP A 40 20.51 0.28 -9.86
CA ASP A 40 21.24 -0.32 -8.72
C ASP A 40 20.30 -0.92 -7.66
N ARG A 41 19.06 -0.42 -7.57
CA ARG A 41 18.02 -0.90 -6.64
C ARG A 41 17.08 -1.95 -7.24
N GLY A 42 17.24 -2.31 -8.51
CA GLY A 42 16.38 -3.26 -9.22
C GLY A 42 15.56 -2.63 -10.34
N TRP A 43 14.45 -3.25 -10.70
CA TRP A 43 13.59 -2.92 -11.83
C TRP A 43 12.41 -2.07 -11.37
N PRO A 44 12.36 -0.76 -11.72
CA PRO A 44 11.27 0.11 -11.33
C PRO A 44 10.01 -0.15 -12.16
N VAL A 45 8.86 -0.03 -11.51
CA VAL A 45 7.56 0.11 -12.18
C VAL A 45 6.97 1.45 -11.79
N PHE A 46 6.69 2.26 -12.80
CA PHE A 46 6.09 3.57 -12.65
C PHE A 46 4.59 3.47 -12.90
N ILE A 47 3.82 4.19 -12.09
CA ILE A 47 2.38 4.34 -12.26
C ILE A 47 2.08 5.83 -12.36
N LYS A 48 1.33 6.20 -13.37
CA LYS A 48 0.64 7.49 -13.44
C LYS A 48 -0.82 7.26 -13.07
N LEU A 49 -1.27 7.96 -12.05
CA LEU A 49 -2.66 7.95 -11.63
C LEU A 49 -3.50 8.86 -12.53
N THR A 50 -4.79 8.54 -12.66
CA THR A 50 -5.78 9.48 -13.19
C THR A 50 -5.92 10.68 -12.25
N GLU A 51 -6.55 11.77 -12.69
CA GLU A 51 -6.83 12.92 -11.82
C GLU A 51 -7.62 12.49 -10.57
N LEU A 52 -8.65 11.66 -10.75
CA LEU A 52 -9.43 11.07 -9.66
C LEU A 52 -8.54 10.28 -8.69
N GLY A 53 -7.68 9.41 -9.21
CA GLY A 53 -6.76 8.61 -8.41
C GLY A 53 -5.74 9.47 -7.66
N ALA A 54 -5.19 10.49 -8.32
CA ALA A 54 -4.23 11.42 -7.75
C ALA A 54 -4.83 12.24 -6.60
N THR A 55 -6.02 12.84 -6.79
CA THR A 55 -6.72 13.58 -5.73
C THR A 55 -7.09 12.68 -4.56
N SER A 56 -7.53 11.44 -4.83
CA SER A 56 -7.83 10.47 -3.78
C SER A 56 -6.58 10.08 -2.99
N PHE A 57 -5.45 9.86 -3.68
CA PHE A 57 -4.18 9.50 -3.06
C PHE A 57 -3.55 10.66 -2.28
N GLU A 58 -3.65 11.88 -2.80
CA GLU A 58 -3.24 13.10 -2.11
C GLU A 58 -3.99 13.24 -0.78
N LYS A 59 -5.32 13.16 -0.80
CA LYS A 59 -6.14 13.21 0.43
C LYS A 59 -5.76 12.11 1.43
N PHE A 60 -5.53 10.89 0.94
CA PHE A 60 -5.08 9.77 1.77
C PHE A 60 -3.74 10.06 2.46
N THR A 61 -2.74 10.52 1.69
CA THR A 61 -1.41 10.82 2.21
C THR A 61 -1.38 12.04 3.11
N GLU A 62 -2.22 13.05 2.84
CA GLU A 62 -2.38 14.20 3.72
C GLU A 62 -2.97 13.82 5.08
N THR A 63 -4.00 12.97 5.09
CA THR A 63 -4.68 12.54 6.33
C THR A 63 -3.80 11.63 7.19
N ASN A 64 -2.86 10.91 6.57
CA ASN A 64 -2.08 9.84 7.22
C ASN A 64 -0.56 10.12 7.28
N ARG A 65 -0.17 11.40 7.39
CA ARG A 65 1.24 11.78 7.56
C ARG A 65 1.90 11.04 8.73
N SER A 66 3.17 10.74 8.55
CA SER A 66 4.05 10.01 9.46
C SER A 66 3.65 8.56 9.72
N LYS A 67 2.60 8.03 9.07
CA LYS A 67 2.20 6.63 9.20
C LYS A 67 2.77 5.77 8.08
N MET A 68 3.03 4.52 8.39
CA MET A 68 3.35 3.50 7.39
C MET A 68 2.06 3.14 6.63
N SER A 69 2.16 3.01 5.31
CA SER A 69 1.03 2.63 4.46
C SER A 69 1.43 1.57 3.45
N ARG A 70 0.44 0.77 3.04
CA ARG A 70 0.54 -0.19 1.94
C ARG A 70 -0.28 0.32 0.76
N ILE A 71 0.32 0.29 -0.42
CA ILE A 71 -0.39 0.46 -1.68
C ILE A 71 -0.66 -0.93 -2.22
N VAL A 72 -1.95 -1.25 -2.38
CA VAL A 72 -2.41 -2.57 -2.79
C VAL A 72 -2.96 -2.49 -4.20
N ALA A 73 -2.59 -3.45 -5.05
CA ALA A 73 -3.05 -3.55 -6.43
C ALA A 73 -3.37 -5.01 -6.75
N GLY A 74 -4.60 -5.30 -7.17
CA GLY A 74 -5.04 -6.67 -7.45
C GLY A 74 -4.92 -7.62 -6.23
N GLY A 75 -5.13 -7.10 -5.02
CA GLY A 75 -5.04 -7.86 -3.77
C GLY A 75 -3.61 -8.16 -3.30
N ARG A 76 -2.58 -7.55 -3.91
CA ARG A 76 -1.16 -7.74 -3.56
C ARG A 76 -0.53 -6.40 -3.19
N GLU A 77 0.44 -6.42 -2.26
CA GLU A 77 1.23 -5.23 -1.90
C GLU A 77 2.15 -4.83 -3.06
N PHE A 78 1.89 -3.66 -3.65
CA PHE A 78 2.72 -3.06 -4.68
C PHE A 78 3.87 -2.25 -4.06
N LEU A 79 3.57 -1.49 -3.01
CA LEU A 79 4.52 -0.62 -2.32
C LEU A 79 4.15 -0.54 -0.84
N ARG A 80 5.16 -0.54 0.02
CA ARG A 80 5.00 -0.15 1.43
C ARG A 80 5.96 0.99 1.73
N ALA A 81 5.43 2.08 2.27
CA ALA A 81 6.23 3.26 2.59
C ALA A 81 5.60 4.11 3.70
N THR A 82 6.46 4.77 4.47
CA THR A 82 6.06 5.84 5.39
C THR A 82 5.67 7.08 4.60
N ILE A 83 4.52 7.67 4.94
CA ILE A 83 4.03 8.89 4.32
C ILE A 83 4.69 10.10 4.97
N TRP A 84 5.77 10.60 4.37
CA TRP A 84 6.49 11.76 4.91
C TRP A 84 5.82 13.10 4.57
N ALA A 85 5.18 13.18 3.40
CA ALA A 85 4.48 14.36 2.91
C ALA A 85 3.33 13.92 1.99
N PRO A 86 2.33 14.80 1.72
CA PRO A 86 1.30 14.49 0.75
C PRO A 86 1.90 14.29 -0.65
N ALA A 87 1.35 13.33 -1.39
CA ALA A 87 1.84 12.96 -2.71
C ALA A 87 1.02 13.64 -3.82
N PHE A 88 1.44 14.83 -4.21
CA PHE A 88 0.73 15.69 -5.17
C PHE A 88 0.93 15.32 -6.65
N SER A 89 1.91 14.47 -6.98
CA SER A 89 2.32 14.27 -8.37
C SER A 89 1.42 13.30 -9.15
N GLY A 90 0.57 12.55 -8.46
CA GLY A 90 -0.15 11.41 -9.05
C GLY A 90 0.79 10.33 -9.59
N LYS A 91 2.06 10.31 -9.20
CA LYS A 91 3.06 9.34 -9.67
C LYS A 91 3.49 8.42 -8.54
N LEU A 92 3.42 7.12 -8.78
CA LEU A 92 3.92 6.09 -7.86
C LEU A 92 5.08 5.34 -8.50
N ARG A 93 5.97 4.82 -7.65
CA ARG A 93 7.08 3.97 -8.07
C ARG A 93 7.22 2.78 -7.13
N GLY A 94 7.10 1.58 -7.68
CA GLY A 94 7.58 0.34 -7.06
C GLY A 94 8.95 -0.02 -7.60
N THR A 95 9.77 -0.76 -6.86
CA THR A 95 11.04 -1.30 -7.34
C THR A 95 11.12 -2.78 -6.98
N PHE A 96 11.43 -3.63 -7.98
CA PHE A 96 11.39 -5.08 -7.85
C PHE A 96 12.74 -5.71 -8.17
N SER A 97 13.01 -6.88 -7.59
CA SER A 97 14.32 -7.54 -7.73
C SER A 97 14.60 -8.08 -9.13
N SER A 98 13.57 -8.36 -9.94
CA SER A 98 13.73 -8.90 -11.29
C SER A 98 12.83 -8.23 -12.31
N ARG A 99 13.24 -8.34 -13.58
CA ARG A 99 12.47 -7.84 -14.72
C ARG A 99 11.12 -8.55 -14.82
N GLU A 100 11.11 -9.85 -14.59
CA GLU A 100 9.91 -10.69 -14.65
C GLU A 100 8.87 -10.23 -13.63
N ALA A 101 9.32 -9.92 -12.40
CA ALA A 101 8.45 -9.37 -11.36
C ALA A 101 7.90 -7.99 -11.74
N ALA A 102 8.75 -7.10 -12.27
CA ALA A 102 8.32 -5.78 -12.73
C ALA A 102 7.33 -5.85 -13.90
N THR A 103 7.58 -6.71 -14.89
CA THR A 103 6.67 -6.95 -16.02
C THR A 103 5.37 -7.61 -15.58
N ALA A 104 5.40 -8.54 -14.61
CA ALA A 104 4.17 -9.10 -14.06
C ALA A 104 3.30 -8.05 -13.36
N TRP A 105 3.95 -7.09 -12.68
CA TRP A 105 3.25 -5.94 -12.09
C TRP A 105 2.67 -5.00 -13.14
N GLU A 106 3.45 -4.61 -14.15
CA GLU A 106 2.97 -3.74 -15.23
C GLU A 106 1.75 -4.35 -15.95
N ARG A 107 1.76 -5.64 -16.29
CA ARG A 107 0.57 -6.32 -16.84
C ARG A 107 -0.63 -6.33 -15.89
N THR A 108 -0.38 -6.38 -14.58
CA THR A 108 -1.47 -6.35 -13.58
C THR A 108 -2.11 -4.97 -13.55
N LEU A 109 -1.28 -3.93 -13.61
CA LEU A 109 -1.67 -2.52 -13.52
C LEU A 109 -2.36 -2.02 -14.79
N ALA A 110 -1.93 -2.49 -15.96
CA ALA A 110 -2.49 -2.08 -17.25
C ALA A 110 -3.94 -2.57 -17.44
N ASP A 111 -4.21 -3.86 -17.23
CA ASP A 111 -5.47 -4.46 -17.71
C ASP A 111 -6.18 -5.38 -16.71
N LYS A 112 -5.61 -5.63 -15.52
CA LYS A 112 -6.13 -6.66 -14.60
C LYS A 112 -6.61 -6.14 -13.26
N LEU A 113 -6.60 -4.83 -13.05
CA LEU A 113 -7.14 -4.27 -11.82
C LEU A 113 -8.67 -4.36 -11.80
N PRO A 114 -9.26 -4.80 -10.68
CA PRO A 114 -10.71 -4.75 -10.53
C PRO A 114 -11.18 -3.30 -10.40
N ALA A 115 -12.47 -3.06 -10.64
CA ALA A 115 -13.09 -1.75 -10.45
C ALA A 115 -13.18 -1.33 -8.97
N VAL A 116 -13.15 -2.30 -8.04
CA VAL A 116 -13.18 -2.08 -6.59
C VAL A 116 -12.35 -3.17 -5.88
N PRO A 117 -11.85 -2.93 -4.66
CA PRO A 117 -11.89 -1.67 -3.90
C PRO A 117 -11.03 -0.55 -4.51
N CYS A 118 -11.42 0.70 -4.30
CA CYS A 118 -10.65 1.89 -4.69
C CYS A 118 -10.37 2.75 -3.45
N GLY A 119 -9.16 3.28 -3.35
CA GLY A 119 -8.80 4.28 -2.35
C GLY A 119 -8.53 3.70 -0.96
N ALA A 120 -8.64 4.56 0.04
CA ALA A 120 -8.34 4.22 1.42
C ALA A 120 -9.30 3.13 1.94
N ARG A 121 -8.75 2.15 2.65
CA ARG A 121 -9.53 1.25 3.52
C ARG A 121 -9.00 1.36 4.94
N ASP A 122 -9.93 1.43 5.89
CA ASP A 122 -9.70 1.41 7.32
C ASP A 122 -9.51 -0.02 7.86
#